data_AF-A0A2H0M8A6-F1
#
_entry.id   AF-A0A2H0M8A6-F1
#
_cell.length_a   1.000
_cell.length_b   1.000
_cell.length_c   1.000
_cell.angle_alpha   90.00
_cell.angle_beta   90.00
_cell.angle_gamma   90.00
#
_symmetry.space_group_name_H-M   'P 1'
#
loop_
_entity.id
_entity.type
_entity.pdbx_description
1 polymer ?
#
loop_
_entity_poly.entity_id
_entity_poly.type
_entity_poly.pdbx_seq_one_letter_code
_entity_poly.pdbx_strand_id
1 'polypeptide(L)'
;MWIIIVIVGLIFGLFAFSQIIYPLVSAWPRAKKLEREGKLKQSIPITTFIIAPIVWGTLLAASIWIVNSSFVEYSKLYYIVLGFIFVVVIAQIPKQNRDLEADFKDSWKKYLKEE
;
A
#
# COMPACT_ATOMS: atom_id res chain seq x y z
N MET A 1 -8.92 -26.16 5.22
CA MET A 1 -7.62 -25.46 5.20
C MET A 1 -7.49 -24.49 4.02
N TRP A 2 -7.77 -24.92 2.78
CA TRP A 2 -7.72 -24.04 1.59
C TRP A 2 -8.54 -22.75 1.73
N ILE A 3 -9.77 -22.81 2.23
CA ILE A 3 -10.64 -21.63 2.46
C ILE A 3 -9.97 -20.63 3.41
N ILE A 4 -9.33 -21.10 4.47
CA ILE A 4 -8.67 -20.25 5.48
C ILE A 4 -7.50 -19.51 4.82
N ILE A 5 -6.66 -20.23 4.07
CA ILE A 5 -5.52 -19.63 3.37
C ILE A 5 -5.97 -18.60 2.33
N VAL A 6 -7.07 -18.86 1.64
CA VAL A 6 -7.68 -17.89 0.71
C VAL A 6 -8.15 -16.65 1.45
N ILE A 7 -8.95 -16.79 2.52
CA ILE A 7 -9.47 -15.65 3.27
C ILE A 7 -8.33 -14.83 3.88
N VAL A 8 -7.35 -15.48 4.49
CA VAL A 8 -6.17 -14.83 5.06
C VAL A 8 -5.38 -14.14 3.95
N GLY A 9 -5.12 -14.79 2.81
CA GLY A 9 -4.42 -14.20 1.69
C GLY A 9 -5.15 -13.01 1.07
N LEU A 10 -6.48 -13.05 1.00
CA LEU A 10 -7.30 -11.96 0.51
C LEU A 10 -7.19 -10.73 1.42
N ILE A 11 -7.47 -10.92 2.72
CA ILE A 11 -7.47 -9.82 3.70
C ILE A 11 -6.06 -9.26 3.84
N PHE A 12 -5.09 -10.13 4.12
CA PHE A 12 -3.72 -9.71 4.36
C PHE A 12 -3.08 -9.12 3.11
N GLY A 13 -3.31 -9.72 1.94
CA GLY A 13 -2.85 -9.18 0.66
C GLY A 13 -3.44 -7.80 0.38
N LEU A 14 -4.71 -7.58 0.70
CA LEU A 14 -5.36 -6.28 0.50
C LEU A 14 -4.69 -5.21 1.36
N PHE A 15 -4.52 -5.48 2.66
CA PHE A 15 -3.83 -4.56 3.56
C PHE A 15 -2.38 -4.31 3.15
N ALA A 16 -1.61 -5.36 2.90
CA ALA A 16 -0.20 -5.24 2.54
C ALA A 16 -0.03 -4.44 1.25
N PHE A 17 -0.74 -4.81 0.18
CA PHE A 17 -0.63 -4.10 -1.09
C PHE A 17 -1.17 -2.67 -1.01
N SER A 18 -2.25 -2.39 -0.30
CA SER A 18 -2.70 -1.00 -0.11
C SER A 18 -1.64 -0.15 0.59
N GLN A 19 -1.00 -0.67 1.64
CA GLN A 19 0.01 0.05 2.42
C GLN A 19 1.37 0.16 1.70
N ILE A 20 1.63 -0.70 0.71
CA ILE A 20 2.81 -0.61 -0.16
C ILE A 20 2.53 0.35 -1.33
N ILE A 21 1.42 0.16 -2.02
CA ILE A 21 1.16 0.81 -3.31
C ILE A 21 0.68 2.25 -3.13
N TYR A 22 -0.19 2.53 -2.16
CA TYR A 22 -0.74 3.87 -1.99
C TYR A 22 0.34 4.94 -1.70
N PRO A 23 1.26 4.73 -0.73
CA PRO A 23 2.31 5.72 -0.46
C PRO A 23 3.23 5.96 -1.66
N LEU A 24 3.57 4.90 -2.40
CA LEU A 24 4.53 4.96 -3.50
C LEU A 24 3.94 5.52 -4.80
N VAL A 25 2.71 5.15 -5.13
CA VAL A 25 2.09 5.43 -6.44
C VAL A 25 1.18 6.66 -6.40
N SER A 26 0.59 7.00 -5.25
CA SER A 26 -0.31 8.14 -5.12
C SER A 26 0.30 9.25 -4.26
N ALA A 27 0.62 8.96 -2.99
CA ALA A 27 1.03 10.00 -2.05
C ALA A 27 2.37 10.65 -2.40
N TRP A 28 3.37 9.86 -2.80
CA TRP A 28 4.69 10.35 -3.17
C TRP A 28 4.70 11.25 -4.42
N PRO A 29 4.14 10.85 -5.57
CA PRO A 29 4.04 11.73 -6.74
C PRO A 29 3.27 13.01 -6.45
N ARG A 30 2.22 12.92 -5.63
CA ARG A 30 1.41 14.07 -5.21
C ARG A 30 2.21 15.05 -4.35
N ALA A 31 2.97 14.55 -3.37
CA ALA A 31 3.88 15.37 -2.57
C ALA A 31 4.90 16.10 -3.45
N LYS A 32 5.48 15.42 -4.45
CA LYS A 32 6.39 16.04 -5.43
C LYS A 32 5.71 17.09 -6.30
N LYS A 33 4.45 16.88 -6.69
CA LYS A 33 3.67 17.89 -7.41
C LYS A 33 3.44 19.14 -6.55
N LEU A 34 3.03 18.98 -5.29
CA LEU A 34 2.81 20.09 -4.36
C LEU A 34 4.10 20.85 -4.01
N GLU A 35 5.23 20.14 -3.93
CA GLU A 35 6.56 20.74 -3.78
C GLU A 35 6.90 21.66 -4.97
N ARG A 36 6.65 21.19 -6.20
CA ARG A 36 6.86 21.98 -7.43
C ARG A 36 5.90 23.16 -7.55
N GLU A 37 4.67 23.02 -7.08
CA GLU A 37 3.66 24.10 -7.05
C GLU A 37 3.91 25.12 -5.92
N GLY A 38 4.93 24.92 -5.07
CA GLY A 38 5.23 25.83 -3.96
C GLY A 38 4.17 25.85 -2.86
N LYS A 39 3.28 24.83 -2.81
CA LYS A 39 2.18 24.70 -1.84
C LYS A 39 2.60 24.04 -0.53
N LEU A 40 3.84 23.56 -0.43
CA LEU A 40 4.40 23.02 0.80
C LEU A 40 5.06 24.12 1.65
N LYS A 41 4.79 24.13 2.95
CA LYS A 41 5.50 24.94 3.94
C LYS A 41 6.90 24.40 4.21
N GLN A 42 7.05 23.08 4.14
CA GLN A 42 8.32 22.36 4.28
C GLN A 42 8.23 21.03 3.49
N SER A 43 9.36 20.53 2.97
CA SER A 43 9.37 19.26 2.23
C SER A 43 8.96 18.08 3.12
N ILE A 44 8.16 17.18 2.59
CA ILE A 44 7.76 15.95 3.30
C ILE A 44 8.94 14.96 3.23
N PRO A 45 9.45 14.45 4.36
CA PRO A 45 10.54 13.48 4.36
C PRO A 45 10.19 12.22 3.58
N ILE A 46 11.13 11.75 2.76
CA ILE A 46 10.97 10.53 1.93
C ILE A 46 10.68 9.31 2.80
N THR A 47 11.28 9.25 3.99
CA THR A 47 11.06 8.20 4.97
C THR A 47 9.58 7.97 5.27
N THR A 48 8.77 9.03 5.29
CA THR A 48 7.32 8.95 5.55
C THR A 48 6.58 8.08 4.53
N PHE A 49 7.07 8.02 3.29
CA PHE A 49 6.46 7.23 2.21
C PHE A 49 7.03 5.83 2.09
N ILE A 50 8.19 5.55 2.69
CA ILE A 50 8.92 4.29 2.54
C ILE A 50 8.74 3.38 3.77
N ILE A 51 8.52 3.93 4.97
CA ILE A 51 8.37 3.13 6.20
C ILE A 51 7.23 2.11 6.07
N ALA A 52 6.03 2.53 5.65
CA ALA A 52 4.90 1.62 5.50
C ALA A 52 5.17 0.53 4.44
N PRO A 53 5.65 0.84 3.22
CA PRO A 53 6.05 -0.18 2.25
C PRO A 53 7.13 -1.15 2.75
N ILE A 54 8.11 -0.69 3.54
CA ILE A 54 9.12 -1.58 4.11
C ILE A 54 8.49 -2.55 5.11
N VAL A 55 7.75 -2.03 6.09
CA VAL A 55 7.13 -2.85 7.15
C VAL A 55 6.19 -3.88 6.54
N TRP A 56 5.28 -3.44 5.67
CA TRP A 56 4.33 -4.35 5.03
C TRP A 56 4.96 -5.26 4.00
N GLY A 57 6.03 -4.81 3.31
CA GLY A 57 6.83 -5.65 2.42
C GLY A 57 7.52 -6.79 3.18
N THR A 58 8.10 -6.51 4.35
CA THR A 58 8.68 -7.53 5.22
C THR A 58 7.63 -8.51 5.72
N LEU A 59 6.46 -8.03 6.15
CA LEU A 59 5.36 -8.89 6.59
C LEU A 59 4.83 -9.78 5.45
N LEU A 60 4.74 -9.25 4.22
CA LEU A 60 4.36 -10.00 3.03
C LEU A 60 5.40 -11.06 2.67
N ALA A 61 6.70 -10.73 2.74
CA ALA A 61 7.75 -11.71 2.53
C ALA A 61 7.69 -12.83 3.58
N ALA A 62 7.45 -12.49 4.84
CA ALA A 62 7.29 -13.46 5.93
C ALA A 62 6.05 -14.35 5.72
N SER A 63 4.92 -13.78 5.30
CA SER A 63 3.70 -14.56 5.05
C SER A 63 3.89 -15.55 3.89
N ILE A 64 4.54 -15.11 2.81
CA ILE A 64 4.92 -15.97 1.69
C ILE A 64 5.85 -17.08 2.17
N TRP A 65 6.86 -16.75 2.98
CA TRP A 65 7.79 -17.75 3.52
C TRP A 65 7.09 -18.79 4.40
N ILE A 66 6.18 -18.38 5.28
CA ILE A 66 5.38 -19.29 6.13
C ILE A 66 4.53 -20.22 5.27
N VAL A 67 3.82 -19.70 4.26
CA VAL A 67 2.99 -20.54 3.39
C VAL A 67 3.84 -21.54 2.60
N ASN A 68 4.99 -21.13 2.06
CA ASN A 68 5.86 -22.03 1.32
C ASN A 68 6.60 -23.06 2.17
N SER A 69 6.81 -22.81 3.45
CA SER A 69 7.50 -23.75 4.35
C SER A 69 6.54 -24.70 5.03
N SER A 70 5.39 -24.21 5.49
CA SER A 70 4.46 -24.97 6.33
C SER A 70 3.23 -25.49 5.57
N PHE A 71 2.93 -24.93 4.40
CA PHE A 71 1.68 -25.15 3.65
C PHE A 71 1.93 -25.29 2.14
N VAL A 72 2.97 -26.04 1.76
CA VAL A 72 3.48 -26.17 0.36
C VAL A 72 2.36 -26.49 -0.64
N GLU A 73 1.41 -27.36 -0.25
CA GLU A 73 0.28 -27.76 -1.10
C GLU A 73 -0.66 -26.59 -1.49
N TYR A 74 -0.65 -25.51 -0.71
CA TYR A 74 -1.47 -24.31 -0.94
C TYR A 74 -0.68 -23.11 -1.50
N SER A 75 0.64 -23.21 -1.65
CA SER A 75 1.47 -22.09 -2.13
C SER A 75 1.01 -21.53 -3.46
N LYS A 76 0.67 -22.39 -4.43
CA LYS A 76 0.16 -21.96 -5.74
C LYS A 76 -1.12 -21.14 -5.61
N LEU A 77 -2.06 -21.62 -4.79
CA LEU A 77 -3.33 -20.94 -4.54
C LEU A 77 -3.10 -19.58 -3.86
N TYR A 78 -2.19 -19.52 -2.89
CA TYR A 78 -1.83 -18.28 -2.21
C TYR A 78 -1.26 -17.23 -3.17
N TYR A 79 -0.36 -17.61 -4.07
CA TYR A 79 0.16 -16.71 -5.10
C TYR A 79 -0.92 -16.21 -6.07
N ILE A 80 -1.87 -17.06 -6.47
CA ILE A 80 -3.00 -16.65 -7.31
C ILE A 80 -3.83 -15.59 -6.59
N VAL A 81 -4.13 -15.80 -5.30
CA VAL A 81 -4.89 -14.85 -4.47
C VAL A 81 -4.13 -13.53 -4.33
N LEU A 82 -2.83 -13.57 -4.02
CA LEU A 82 -2.02 -12.36 -3.93
C LEU A 82 -1.95 -11.62 -5.27
N GLY A 83 -1.74 -12.32 -6.38
CA GLY A 83 -1.72 -11.73 -7.71
C GLY A 83 -3.05 -11.07 -8.09
N PHE A 84 -4.16 -11.73 -7.79
CA PHE A 84 -5.50 -11.16 -7.99
C PHE A 84 -5.68 -9.87 -7.18
N ILE A 85 -5.35 -9.88 -5.88
CA ILE A 85 -5.51 -8.69 -5.03
C ILE A 85 -4.57 -7.56 -5.42
N PHE A 86 -3.35 -7.87 -5.85
CA PHE A 86 -2.43 -6.88 -6.37
C PHE A 86 -3.05 -6.10 -7.55
N VAL A 87 -3.65 -6.82 -8.50
CA VAL A 87 -4.37 -6.21 -9.64
C VAL A 87 -5.56 -5.37 -9.15
N VAL A 88 -6.34 -5.89 -8.21
CA VAL A 88 -7.49 -5.17 -7.62
C VAL A 88 -7.05 -3.86 -6.97
N VAL A 89 -5.99 -3.88 -6.16
CA VAL A 89 -5.47 -2.68 -5.49
C VAL A 89 -5.01 -1.65 -6.51
N ILE A 90 -4.25 -2.04 -7.53
CA ILE A 90 -3.80 -1.13 -8.59
C ILE A 90 -4.99 -0.52 -9.34
N ALA A 91 -5.98 -1.33 -9.71
CA ALA A 91 -7.17 -0.87 -10.43
C ALA A 91 -8.04 0.10 -9.61
N GLN A 92 -7.97 0.06 -8.28
CA GLN A 92 -8.74 0.95 -7.40
C GLN A 92 -8.10 2.32 -7.18
N ILE A 93 -6.78 2.47 -7.38
CA ILE A 93 -6.07 3.75 -7.16
C ILE A 93 -6.71 4.93 -7.91
N PRO A 94 -7.04 4.82 -9.21
CA PRO A 94 -7.63 5.95 -9.95
C PRO A 94 -9.05 6.27 -9.46
N LYS A 95 -9.77 5.27 -8.95
CA LYS A 95 -11.19 5.38 -8.56
C LYS A 95 -11.35 6.03 -7.18
N GLN A 96 -10.39 5.84 -6.27
CA GLN A 96 -10.40 6.40 -4.91
C GLN A 96 -9.78 7.82 -4.83
N ASN A 97 -9.39 8.41 -5.95
CA ASN A 97 -8.54 9.62 -5.99
C ASN A 97 -9.06 10.81 -5.16
N ARG A 98 -10.38 10.94 -4.97
CA ARG A 98 -11.00 12.01 -4.15
C ARG A 98 -10.91 11.75 -2.63
N ASP A 99 -11.07 10.51 -2.19
CA ASP A 99 -10.94 10.17 -0.75
C ASP A 99 -9.46 10.12 -0.36
N LEU A 100 -8.61 9.58 -1.25
CA LEU A 100 -7.16 9.60 -1.11
C LEU A 100 -6.59 11.02 -1.03
N GLU A 101 -7.27 12.00 -1.63
CA GLU A 101 -6.93 13.41 -1.49
C GLU A 101 -7.21 13.96 -0.10
N ALA A 102 -8.39 13.65 0.44
CA ALA A 102 -8.77 14.06 1.78
C ALA A 102 -7.83 13.43 2.81
N ASP A 103 -7.57 12.13 2.68
CA ASP A 103 -6.65 11.39 3.56
C ASP A 103 -5.23 11.93 3.50
N PHE A 104 -4.76 12.31 2.31
CA PHE A 104 -3.45 12.95 2.15
C PHE A 104 -3.41 14.31 2.85
N LYS A 105 -4.44 15.15 2.65
CA LYS A 105 -4.49 16.48 3.28
C LYS A 105 -4.53 16.38 4.79
N ASP A 106 -5.27 15.42 5.33
CA ASP A 106 -5.36 15.19 6.78
C ASP A 106 -4.02 14.68 7.34
N SER A 107 -3.48 13.62 6.73
CA SER A 107 -2.22 12.97 7.17
C SER A 107 -1.00 13.90 7.13
N TRP A 108 -0.95 14.82 6.15
CA TRP A 108 0.19 15.73 5.95
C TRP A 108 -0.15 17.20 6.14
N LYS A 109 -1.24 17.54 6.84
CA LYS A 109 -1.68 18.92 7.09
C LYS A 109 -0.56 19.84 7.57
N LYS A 110 0.31 19.33 8.46
CA LYS A 110 1.49 20.06 9.00
C LYS A 110 2.48 20.56 7.94
N TYR A 111 2.50 19.93 6.76
CA TYR A 111 3.42 20.23 5.66
C TYR A 111 2.81 21.14 4.59
N LEU A 112 1.49 21.28 4.58
CA LEU A 112 0.77 22.12 3.63
C LEU A 112 0.79 23.58 4.08
N LYS A 113 0.90 24.51 3.14
CA LYS A 113 0.52 25.90 3.40
C LYS A 113 -1.00 25.94 3.59
N GLU A 114 -1.48 26.64 4.61
CA GLU A 114 -2.92 26.88 4.77
C GLU A 114 -3.41 27.65 3.53
N GLU A 115 -4.46 27.13 2.89
CA GLU A 115 -5.23 27.87 1.87
C GLU A 115 -6.12 28.91 2.56
#